data_AF-A0AAU9WSG0-F1
#
_entry.id   AF-A0AAU9WSG0-F1
#
_cell.length_a   1.000
_cell.length_b   1.000
_cell.length_c   1.000
_cell.angle_alpha   90.00
_cell.angle_beta   90.00
_cell.angle_gamma   90.00
#
_symmetry.space_group_name_H-M   'P 1'
#
loop_
_entity.id
_entity.type
_entity.pdbx_description
1 polymer ?
#
loop_
_entity_poly.entity_id
_entity_poly.type
_entity_poly.pdbx_seq_one_letter_code
_entity_poly.pdbx_strand_id
1 'polypeptide(L)'
;MPRQAEEKLEYQDFLNWNWKDFLAPRGLKQTSKKAELVASAFGAYELKAPKKFSQEEIDRKLKEEYQQSLEKHQINTNPNSIRKEDWKENVHEWPNIDDGMLFSYILRVKAVDVDYMDKYKDQKAYSY
;
A
#
# COMPACT_ATOMS: atom_id res chain seq x y z
N MET A 1 -22.88 -3.53 -32.61
CA MET A 1 -21.54 -3.65 -31.97
C MET A 1 -21.27 -5.13 -31.73
N PRO A 2 -20.26 -5.75 -32.35
CA PRO A 2 -19.95 -7.15 -32.07
C PRO A 2 -19.41 -7.25 -30.64
N ARG A 3 -19.94 -8.19 -29.86
CA ARG A 3 -19.47 -8.52 -28.51
C ARG A 3 -18.03 -9.04 -28.63
N GLN A 4 -17.06 -8.30 -28.07
CA GLN A 4 -15.71 -8.82 -27.90
C GLN A 4 -15.81 -10.13 -27.10
N ALA A 5 -15.22 -11.20 -27.63
CA ALA A 5 -15.10 -12.45 -26.89
C ALA A 5 -14.36 -12.14 -25.58
N GLU A 6 -14.99 -12.40 -24.43
CA GLU A 6 -14.31 -12.30 -23.14
C GLU A 6 -13.15 -13.30 -23.18
N GLU A 7 -11.92 -12.81 -23.38
CA GLU A 7 -10.72 -13.63 -23.18
C GLU A 7 -10.80 -14.19 -21.77
N LYS A 8 -10.88 -15.52 -21.67
CA LYS A 8 -10.92 -16.21 -20.39
C LYS A 8 -9.52 -16.16 -19.81
N LEU A 9 -9.35 -15.36 -18.76
CA LEU A 9 -8.09 -15.26 -18.03
C LEU A 9 -7.90 -16.51 -17.17
N GLU A 10 -6.72 -17.12 -17.26
CA GLU A 10 -6.33 -18.28 -16.49
C GLU A 10 -5.69 -17.86 -15.17
N TYR A 11 -5.66 -18.75 -14.18
CA TYR A 11 -5.09 -18.45 -12.85
C TYR A 11 -3.65 -17.90 -12.92
N GLN A 12 -2.86 -18.34 -13.91
CA GLN A 12 -1.48 -17.87 -14.09
C GLN A 12 -1.39 -16.39 -14.46
N ASP A 13 -2.37 -15.85 -15.18
CA ASP A 13 -2.42 -14.43 -15.55
C ASP A 13 -2.56 -13.56 -14.30
N PHE A 14 -3.23 -14.09 -13.28
CA PHE A 14 -3.35 -13.44 -11.98
C PHE A 14 -2.06 -13.50 -11.17
N LEU A 15 -1.03 -14.28 -11.48
CA LEU A 15 0.19 -14.29 -10.65
C LEU A 15 1.01 -12.98 -10.73
N ASN A 16 0.82 -12.22 -11.81
CA ASN A 16 1.54 -10.99 -12.11
C ASN A 16 0.64 -9.73 -12.13
N TRP A 17 -0.64 -9.87 -11.77
CA TRP A 17 -1.60 -8.77 -11.83
C TRP A 17 -1.59 -7.91 -10.55
N ASN A 18 -2.02 -6.65 -10.64
CA ASN A 18 -2.27 -5.80 -9.49
C ASN A 18 -3.64 -6.12 -8.85
N TRP A 19 -3.68 -7.10 -7.95
CA TRP A 19 -4.93 -7.57 -7.33
C TRP A 19 -5.60 -6.52 -6.45
N LYS A 20 -4.83 -5.60 -5.87
CA LYS A 20 -5.37 -4.60 -4.94
C LYS A 20 -6.40 -3.72 -5.65
N ASP A 21 -6.10 -3.27 -6.86
CA ASP A 21 -7.00 -2.44 -7.67
C ASP A 21 -8.23 -3.21 -8.15
N PHE A 22 -8.14 -4.53 -8.29
CA PHE A 22 -9.27 -5.38 -8.66
C PHE A 22 -10.18 -5.72 -7.47
N LEU A 23 -9.59 -5.97 -6.30
CA LEU A 23 -10.28 -6.39 -5.07
C LEU A 23 -10.89 -5.20 -4.32
N ALA A 24 -10.25 -4.03 -4.35
CA ALA A 24 -10.69 -2.80 -3.69
C ALA A 24 -12.13 -2.38 -4.03
N PRO A 25 -12.51 -2.16 -5.30
CA PRO A 25 -13.88 -1.79 -5.67
C PRO A 25 -14.90 -2.88 -5.36
N ARG A 26 -14.47 -4.13 -5.13
CA ARG A 26 -15.33 -5.26 -4.76
C ARG A 26 -15.48 -5.41 -3.24
N GLY A 27 -14.78 -4.58 -2.46
CA GLY A 27 -14.78 -4.65 -0.99
C GLY A 27 -14.18 -5.95 -0.46
N LEU A 28 -13.27 -6.57 -1.22
CA LEU A 28 -12.57 -7.79 -0.84
C LEU A 28 -11.28 -7.45 -0.11
N LYS A 29 -10.81 -8.37 0.74
CA LYS A 29 -9.59 -8.17 1.54
C LYS A 29 -8.36 -7.96 0.64
N GLN A 30 -7.54 -6.97 0.99
CA GLN A 30 -6.32 -6.60 0.26
C GLN A 30 -5.03 -6.91 1.03
N THR A 31 -5.14 -7.21 2.32
CA THR A 31 -4.04 -7.49 3.24
C THR A 31 -4.04 -8.98 3.56
N SER A 32 -3.46 -9.78 2.67
CA SER A 32 -3.34 -11.24 2.78
C SER A 32 -2.07 -11.69 2.07
N LYS A 33 -1.68 -12.96 2.23
CA LYS A 33 -0.53 -13.52 1.49
C LYS A 33 -0.77 -13.44 -0.01
N LYS A 34 0.28 -13.30 -0.82
CA LYS A 34 0.17 -13.21 -2.31
C LYS A 34 -0.72 -14.31 -2.89
N ALA A 35 -0.51 -15.57 -2.48
CA ALA A 35 -1.31 -16.69 -2.96
C ALA A 35 -2.82 -16.57 -2.65
N GLU A 36 -3.16 -16.05 -1.46
CA GLU A 36 -4.55 -15.80 -1.05
C GLU A 36 -5.19 -14.64 -1.82
N LEU A 37 -4.42 -13.59 -2.10
CA LEU A 37 -4.88 -12.46 -2.93
C LEU A 37 -5.14 -12.88 -4.37
N VAL A 38 -4.23 -13.68 -4.96
CA VAL A 38 -4.37 -14.23 -6.31
C VAL A 38 -5.61 -15.14 -6.37
N ALA A 39 -5.77 -16.06 -5.41
CA ALA A 39 -6.93 -16.94 -5.33
C ALA A 39 -8.25 -16.16 -5.14
N SER A 40 -8.24 -15.12 -4.31
CA SER A 40 -9.41 -14.26 -4.11
C SER A 40 -9.75 -13.46 -5.36
N ALA A 41 -8.75 -12.95 -6.08
CA ALA A 41 -8.96 -12.19 -7.33
C ALA A 41 -9.48 -13.10 -8.44
N PHE A 42 -8.90 -14.30 -8.59
CA PHE A 42 -9.35 -15.29 -9.55
C PHE A 42 -10.78 -15.76 -9.24
N GLY A 43 -11.07 -16.11 -7.98
CA GLY A 43 -12.43 -16.48 -7.55
C GLY A 43 -13.44 -15.36 -7.80
N ALA A 44 -13.07 -14.10 -7.53
CA ALA A 44 -13.92 -12.96 -7.81
C ALA A 44 -14.12 -12.68 -9.31
N TYR A 45 -13.15 -13.04 -10.16
CA TYR A 45 -13.27 -12.97 -11.61
C TYR A 45 -14.20 -14.06 -12.16
N GLU A 46 -13.97 -15.33 -11.79
CA GLU A 46 -14.80 -16.48 -12.19
C GLU A 46 -16.27 -16.29 -11.74
N LEU A 47 -16.48 -15.78 -10.53
CA LEU A 47 -17.81 -15.51 -9.99
C LEU A 47 -18.42 -14.17 -10.45
N LYS A 48 -17.74 -13.44 -11.34
CA LYS A 48 -18.16 -12.11 -11.84
C LYS A 48 -18.61 -11.18 -10.72
N ALA A 49 -17.84 -11.13 -9.63
CA ALA A 49 -18.20 -10.41 -8.42
C ALA A 49 -18.44 -8.91 -8.71
N PRO A 50 -19.57 -8.33 -8.23
CA PRO A 50 -19.94 -6.96 -8.53
C PRO A 50 -19.01 -5.96 -7.82
N LYS A 51 -18.78 -4.82 -8.47
CA LYS A 51 -18.13 -3.66 -7.84
C LYS A 51 -19.14 -3.04 -6.87
N LYS A 52 -18.80 -3.04 -5.58
CA LYS A 52 -19.61 -2.47 -4.49
C LYS A 52 -19.33 -0.98 -4.28
N PHE A 53 -18.11 -0.56 -4.59
CA PHE A 53 -17.66 0.81 -4.41
C PHE A 53 -17.19 1.37 -5.75
N SER A 54 -17.49 2.64 -6.00
CA SER A 54 -16.82 3.37 -7.08
C SER A 54 -15.37 3.69 -6.66
N GLN A 55 -14.50 3.93 -7.64
CA GLN A 55 -13.14 4.37 -7.35
C GLN A 55 -13.14 5.68 -6.55
N GLU A 56 -14.08 6.59 -6.86
CA GLU A 56 -14.25 7.87 -6.17
C GLU A 56 -14.60 7.69 -4.69
N GLU A 57 -15.40 6.69 -4.36
CA GLU A 57 -15.75 6.37 -2.96
C GLU A 57 -14.57 5.80 -2.18
N ILE A 58 -13.72 5.00 -2.85
CA ILE A 58 -12.48 4.49 -2.27
C ILE A 58 -11.52 5.64 -2.00
N ASP A 59 -11.32 6.51 -2.99
CA ASP A 59 -10.43 7.66 -2.88
C ASP A 59 -10.90 8.63 -1.80
N ARG A 60 -12.22 8.81 -1.66
CA ARG A 60 -12.83 9.60 -0.58
C ARG A 60 -12.50 9.00 0.79
N LYS A 61 -12.73 7.70 0.98
CA LYS A 61 -12.40 7.03 2.25
C LYS A 61 -10.91 7.10 2.58
N LEU A 62 -10.04 6.92 1.59
CA LEU A 62 -8.60 7.00 1.80
C LEU A 62 -8.16 8.40 2.26
N LYS A 63 -8.77 9.46 1.68
CA LYS A 63 -8.54 10.85 2.13
C LYS A 63 -9.04 11.08 3.55
N GLU A 64 -10.20 10.54 3.90
CA GLU A 64 -10.76 10.62 5.26
C GLU A 64 -9.86 9.91 6.27
N GLU A 65 -9.44 8.67 6.00
CA GLU A 65 -8.51 7.91 6.84
C GLU A 65 -7.18 8.64 7.04
N TYR A 66 -6.66 9.23 5.96
CA TYR A 66 -5.45 10.03 6.01
C TYR A 66 -5.60 11.25 6.93
N GLN A 67 -6.67 12.02 6.78
CA GLN A 67 -6.95 13.17 7.66
C GLN A 67 -7.12 12.75 9.12
N GLN A 68 -7.86 11.68 9.39
CA GLN A 68 -8.01 11.15 10.74
C GLN A 68 -6.66 10.72 11.35
N SER A 69 -5.75 10.16 10.54
CA SER A 69 -4.41 9.82 11.01
C SER A 69 -3.59 11.06 11.39
N LEU A 70 -3.65 12.12 10.58
CA LEU A 70 -3.00 13.40 10.89
C LEU A 70 -3.55 13.99 12.21
N GLU A 71 -4.87 14.03 12.36
CA GLU A 71 -5.52 14.53 13.58
C GLU A 71 -5.15 13.70 14.82
N LYS A 72 -5.21 12.36 14.71
CA LYS A 72 -4.86 11.43 15.79
C LYS A 72 -3.42 11.63 16.28
N HIS A 73 -2.51 11.93 15.36
CA HIS A 73 -1.10 12.14 15.66
C HIS A 73 -0.74 13.62 15.88
N GLN A 74 -1.73 14.52 15.92
CA GLN A 74 -1.56 15.97 16.13
C GLN A 74 -0.57 16.60 15.12
N ILE A 75 -0.58 16.08 13.89
CA ILE A 75 0.26 16.57 12.81
C ILE A 75 -0.45 17.76 12.17
N ASN A 76 -0.03 18.97 12.55
CA ASN A 76 -0.65 20.22 12.07
C ASN A 76 -0.32 20.54 10.60
N THR A 77 0.74 19.95 10.05
CA THR A 77 1.20 20.21 8.69
C THR A 77 1.05 18.95 7.87
N ASN A 78 0.21 18.99 6.83
CA ASN A 78 0.12 17.91 5.85
C ASN A 78 1.45 17.79 5.08
N PRO A 79 2.21 16.69 5.23
CA PRO A 79 3.50 16.53 4.57
C PRO A 79 3.41 16.56 3.04
N ASN A 80 2.28 16.12 2.46
CA ASN A 80 2.07 16.11 1.01
C ASN A 80 1.76 17.51 0.44
N SER A 81 1.56 18.51 1.31
CA SER A 81 1.31 19.90 0.91
C SER A 81 2.56 20.77 0.95
N ILE A 82 3.69 20.23 1.43
CA ILE A 82 4.97 20.94 1.51
C ILE A 82 5.54 21.06 0.09
N ARG A 83 5.79 22.30 -0.36
CA ARG A 83 6.39 22.54 -1.67
C ARG A 83 7.84 22.08 -1.66
N LYS A 84 8.37 21.63 -2.81
CA LYS A 84 9.73 21.07 -2.89
C LYS A 84 10.79 22.05 -2.39
N GLU A 85 10.58 23.34 -2.60
CA GLU A 85 11.50 24.40 -2.20
C GLU A 85 11.56 24.60 -0.68
N ASP A 86 10.52 24.15 0.04
CA ASP A 86 10.43 24.19 1.51
C ASP A 86 11.02 22.94 2.17
N TRP A 87 11.48 21.96 1.37
CA TRP A 87 12.19 20.79 1.91
C TRP A 87 13.58 21.22 2.34
N LYS A 88 13.86 21.06 3.63
CA LYS A 88 15.20 21.24 4.15
C LYS A 88 16.07 20.07 3.71
N GLU A 89 16.94 20.28 2.73
CA GLU A 89 17.91 19.26 2.31
C GLU A 89 19.04 19.10 3.34
N ASN A 90 19.28 20.13 4.16
CA ASN A 90 20.29 20.11 5.20
C ASN A 90 19.81 19.34 6.44
N VAL A 91 20.37 18.15 6.63
CA VAL A 91 20.08 17.24 7.77
C VAL A 91 20.36 17.91 9.12
N HIS A 92 21.28 18.88 9.20
CA HIS A 92 21.57 19.62 10.43
C HIS A 92 20.46 20.61 10.84
N GLU A 93 19.56 20.94 9.93
CA GLU A 93 18.42 21.84 10.19
C GLU A 93 17.11 21.07 10.48
N TRP A 94 17.20 19.74 10.47
CA TRP A 94 16.10 18.88 10.85
C TRP A 94 15.90 18.98 12.36
N PRO A 95 14.65 18.86 12.84
CA PRO A 95 14.43 18.73 14.27
C PRO A 95 15.26 17.57 14.80
N ASN A 96 15.76 17.69 16.04
CA ASN A 96 16.51 16.63 16.68
C ASN A 96 15.56 15.44 16.89
N ILE A 97 15.60 14.49 15.95
CA ILE A 97 14.83 13.26 15.96
C ILE A 97 15.74 12.25 16.62
N ASP A 98 15.26 11.63 17.71
CA ASP A 98 15.94 10.47 18.27
C ASP A 98 15.84 9.33 17.25
N ASP A 99 16.94 9.09 16.55
CA ASP A 99 17.07 8.01 15.57
C ASP A 99 16.69 6.67 16.21
N GLY A 100 17.01 6.44 17.48
CA GLY A 100 16.61 5.25 18.23
C GLY A 100 15.10 5.13 18.40
N MET A 101 14.39 6.24 18.61
CA MET A 101 12.93 6.27 18.60
C MET A 101 12.35 6.01 17.20
N LEU A 102 12.93 6.61 16.16
CA LEU A 102 12.51 6.38 14.78
C LEU A 102 12.71 4.91 14.39
N PHE A 103 13.88 4.35 14.66
CA PHE A 103 14.19 2.94 14.44
C PHE A 103 13.30 2.02 15.27
N SER A 104 13.06 2.31 16.56
CA SER A 104 12.19 1.48 17.39
C SER A 104 10.72 1.55 16.97
N TYR A 105 10.23 2.69 16.48
CA TYR A 105 8.91 2.82 15.88
C TYR A 105 8.83 2.04 14.56
N ILE A 106 9.81 2.22 13.67
CA ILE A 106 9.90 1.48 12.41
C ILE A 106 9.97 -0.02 12.69
N LEU A 107 10.78 -0.47 13.64
CA LEU A 107 10.85 -1.86 14.05
C LEU A 107 9.54 -2.31 14.69
N ARG A 108 8.88 -1.52 15.52
CA ARG A 108 7.58 -1.90 16.12
C ARG A 108 6.48 -2.04 15.05
N VAL A 109 6.48 -1.19 14.04
CA VAL A 109 5.47 -1.18 12.95
C VAL A 109 5.83 -2.19 11.85
N LYS A 110 7.11 -2.33 11.48
CA LYS A 110 7.62 -3.24 10.44
C LYS A 110 8.09 -4.60 10.95
N ALA A 111 8.28 -4.85 12.25
CA ALA A 111 8.49 -6.21 12.77
C ALA A 111 7.21 -7.05 12.71
N VAL A 112 6.06 -6.42 12.38
CA VAL A 112 4.86 -7.14 11.92
C VAL A 112 5.05 -7.65 10.47
N ASP A 113 6.09 -7.20 9.75
CA ASP A 113 6.41 -7.51 8.35
C ASP A 113 7.88 -8.00 8.22
N VAL A 114 8.13 -9.18 8.82
CA VAL A 114 9.44 -9.83 9.01
C VAL A 114 10.30 -9.90 7.74
N ASP A 115 9.67 -9.93 6.56
CA ASP A 115 10.35 -10.01 5.25
C ASP A 115 11.21 -8.77 4.88
N TYR A 116 10.97 -7.60 5.48
CA TYR A 116 11.72 -6.38 5.14
C TYR A 116 13.12 -6.33 5.77
N MET A 117 13.27 -6.88 6.98
CA MET A 117 14.55 -6.87 7.71
C MET A 117 15.58 -7.82 7.10
N ASP A 118 15.14 -8.97 6.58
CA ASP A 118 16.02 -9.92 5.91
C ASP A 118 16.53 -9.35 4.58
N LYS A 119 15.68 -8.68 3.80
CA LYS A 119 16.09 -8.00 2.56
C LYS A 119 17.09 -6.87 2.79
N TYR A 120 16.94 -6.08 3.86
CA TYR A 120 17.89 -5.02 4.18
C TYR A 120 19.24 -5.58 4.59
N LYS A 121 19.26 -6.63 5.42
CA LYS A 121 20.51 -7.31 5.81
C LYS A 121 21.21 -7.93 4.62
N ASP A 122 20.46 -8.59 3.74
CA ASP A 122 21.00 -9.18 2.51
C ASP A 122 21.58 -8.09 1.60
N GLN A 123 20.83 -7.02 1.32
CA GLN A 123 21.33 -5.93 0.47
C GLN A 123 22.57 -5.23 1.03
N LYS A 124 22.69 -5.07 2.35
CA LYS A 124 23.88 -4.47 2.97
C LYS A 124 25.08 -5.43 2.95
N ALA A 125 24.84 -6.73 3.13
CA ALA A 125 25.89 -7.76 3.09
C ALA A 125 26.54 -7.89 1.71
N TYR A 126 25.81 -7.61 0.63
CA TYR A 126 26.34 -7.62 -0.75
C TYR A 126 26.87 -6.26 -1.24
N SER A 127 26.97 -5.25 -0.36
CA SER A 127 27.45 -3.89 -0.72
C SER A 127 28.91 -3.61 -0.34
N TYR A 128 29.66 -4.63 0.11
CA TYR A 128 31.10 -4.58 0.36
C TYR A 128 31.84 -5.59 -0.50
#